data_AF-A0A928CIP5-F1
#
_entry.id   AF-A0A928CIP5-F1
#
_cell.length_a   1.000
_cell.length_b   1.000
_cell.length_c   1.000
_cell.angle_alpha   90.00
_cell.angle_beta   90.00
_cell.angle_gamma   90.00
#
_symmetry.space_group_name_H-M   'P 1'
#
loop_
_entity.id
_entity.type
_entity.pdbx_description
1 polymer ?
#
loop_
_entity_poly.entity_id
_entity_poly.type
_entity_poly.pdbx_seq_one_letter_code
_entity_poly.pdbx_strand_id
1 'polypeptide(L)'
;MVLLLLSVLILSLGVCLMQNWNGICKNILFVIIILIFIFLVVLIVTIIYQEKFCNIYTTDKISLTKEEVEKLAIVSQKNPSIQKDKEIVVVLNNIEIQKNSMFRDKILDKVKKIYFLSSHPVIDSQLYKKIKDRVVFNADNFPCLVVEHYYIIGDLPGVTTWDWSKSDKLVMTAKSATEQEWTYKATETKTIEFKFTNDPSWDGTINAGAASDDPGVQDVKLGTAYIMTLGGGSKNLKLAVTKDKEYVFVLNVADTSKPTVTVTEK
;
A
#
# COMPACT_ATOMS: atom_id res chain seq x y z
N MET A 1 14.96 -18.63 5.56
CA MET A 1 16.40 -18.43 5.25
C MET A 1 17.18 -17.90 6.45
N VAL A 2 16.76 -16.80 7.10
CA VAL A 2 17.44 -16.22 8.30
C VAL A 2 17.60 -17.20 9.46
N LEU A 3 16.54 -17.94 9.82
CA LEU A 3 16.59 -18.96 10.88
C LEU A 3 17.56 -20.11 10.59
N LEU A 4 17.78 -20.42 9.31
CA LEU A 4 18.65 -21.51 8.86
C LEU A 4 20.13 -21.08 8.90
N LEU A 5 20.41 -19.80 8.65
CA LEU A 5 21.74 -19.22 8.85
C LEU A 5 22.08 -19.11 10.34
N LEU A 6 21.09 -18.79 11.19
CA LEU A 6 21.27 -18.68 12.63
C LEU A 6 21.62 -20.03 13.28
N SER A 7 20.99 -21.12 12.84
CA SER A 7 21.26 -22.46 13.39
C SER A 7 22.65 -22.99 13.01
N VAL A 8 23.10 -22.74 11.78
CA VAL A 8 24.47 -23.08 11.33
C VAL A 8 25.53 -22.28 12.11
N LEU A 9 25.23 -21.02 12.41
CA LEU A 9 26.09 -20.16 13.23
C LEU A 9 26.21 -20.65 14.68
N ILE A 10 25.09 -21.05 15.30
CA ILE A 10 25.08 -21.60 16.67
C ILE A 10 25.85 -22.93 16.73
N LEU A 11 25.68 -23.81 15.74
CA LEU A 11 26.40 -25.08 15.66
C LEU A 11 27.91 -24.87 15.52
N SER A 12 28.36 -23.93 14.69
CA SER A 12 29.78 -23.62 14.52
C SER A 12 30.41 -23.00 15.78
N LEU A 13 29.68 -22.16 16.50
CA LEU A 13 30.09 -21.64 17.83
C LEU A 13 30.24 -22.76 18.86
N GLY A 14 29.32 -23.73 18.87
CA GLY A 14 29.36 -24.89 19.77
C GLY A 14 30.59 -25.78 19.53
N VAL A 15 30.97 -26.00 18.27
CA VAL A 15 32.16 -26.79 17.91
C VAL A 15 33.46 -26.10 18.33
N CYS A 16 33.53 -24.77 18.21
CA CYS A 16 34.70 -23.99 18.65
C CYS A 16 34.86 -23.91 20.17
N LEU A 17 33.77 -23.96 20.94
CA LEU A 17 33.83 -23.95 22.41
C LEU A 17 34.33 -25.28 23.00
N MET A 18 34.22 -26.38 22.24
CA MET A 18 34.64 -27.72 22.69
C MET A 18 36.11 -28.05 22.40
N GLN A 19 36.83 -27.24 21.62
CA GLN A 19 38.25 -27.47 21.31
C GLN A 19 39.10 -26.33 21.87
N ASN A 20 40.12 -26.71 22.65
CA ASN A 20 41.06 -25.83 23.33
C ASN A 20 41.50 -24.66 22.42
N TRP A 21 41.34 -23.42 22.89
CA TRP A 21 41.44 -22.18 22.11
C TRP A 21 42.82 -21.96 21.48
N ASN A 22 43.06 -22.59 20.33
CA ASN A 22 44.21 -22.29 19.49
C ASN A 22 43.91 -21.04 18.62
N GLY A 23 44.95 -20.29 18.25
CA GLY A 23 44.83 -18.97 17.62
C GLY A 23 43.96 -18.88 16.36
N ILE A 24 43.73 -20.00 15.67
CA ILE A 24 42.88 -20.08 14.48
C ILE A 24 41.39 -19.89 14.84
N CYS A 25 40.91 -20.51 15.93
CA CYS A 25 39.51 -20.36 16.38
C CYS A 25 39.20 -18.93 16.81
N LYS A 26 40.18 -18.23 17.41
CA LYS A 26 40.04 -16.82 17.81
C LYS A 26 39.85 -15.90 16.60
N ASN A 27 40.60 -16.14 15.52
CA ASN A 27 40.49 -15.36 14.29
C ASN A 27 39.16 -15.61 13.56
N ILE A 28 38.70 -16.86 13.50
CA ILE A 28 37.40 -17.21 12.88
C ILE A 28 36.24 -16.59 13.68
N LEU A 29 36.26 -16.69 15.00
CA LEU A 29 35.25 -16.09 15.87
C LEU A 29 35.19 -14.56 15.71
N PHE A 30 36.35 -13.92 15.62
CA PHE A 30 36.45 -12.47 15.41
C PHE A 30 35.83 -12.04 14.07
N VAL A 31 36.10 -12.77 12.98
CA VAL A 31 35.49 -12.50 11.66
C VAL A 31 33.97 -12.69 11.70
N ILE A 32 33.49 -13.74 12.36
CA ILE A 32 32.04 -14.00 12.50
C ILE A 32 31.35 -12.85 13.25
N ILE A 33 31.94 -12.37 14.35
CA ILE A 33 31.39 -11.24 15.13
C ILE A 33 31.33 -9.97 14.26
N ILE A 34 32.37 -9.69 13.48
CA ILE A 34 32.37 -8.55 12.55
C ILE A 34 31.26 -8.67 11.51
N LEU A 35 31.08 -9.85 10.91
CA LEU A 35 30.04 -10.06 9.90
C LEU A 35 28.63 -9.89 10.48
N ILE A 36 28.39 -10.38 11.70
CA ILE A 36 27.11 -10.19 12.41
C ILE A 36 26.89 -8.70 12.70
N PHE A 37 27.92 -8.00 13.15
CA PHE A 37 27.84 -6.57 13.42
C PHE A 37 27.51 -5.77 12.16
N ILE A 38 28.20 -6.05 11.04
CA ILE A 38 27.91 -5.41 9.74
C ILE A 38 26.47 -5.70 9.32
N PHE A 39 26.01 -6.94 9.43
CA PHE A 39 24.64 -7.31 9.09
C PHE A 39 23.61 -6.57 9.95
N LEU A 40 23.83 -6.48 11.26
CA LEU A 40 22.96 -5.74 12.17
C LEU A 40 22.92 -4.24 11.84
N VAL A 41 24.06 -3.64 11.51
CA VAL A 41 24.12 -2.22 11.10
C VAL A 41 23.33 -2.00 9.81
N VAL A 42 23.51 -2.85 8.80
CA VAL A 42 22.75 -2.76 7.53
C VAL A 42 21.26 -2.91 7.78
N LEU A 43 20.85 -3.86 8.63
CA LEU A 43 19.45 -4.07 8.99
C LEU A 43 18.87 -2.85 9.72
N ILE A 44 19.58 -2.31 10.71
CA ILE A 44 19.15 -1.11 11.47
C ILE A 44 19.05 0.10 10.55
N VAL A 45 20.05 0.34 9.68
CA VAL A 45 20.00 1.45 8.70
C VAL A 45 18.82 1.27 7.75
N THR A 46 18.55 0.05 7.30
CA THR A 46 17.40 -0.24 6.43
C THR A 46 16.08 0.05 7.16
N ILE A 47 15.93 -0.38 8.41
CA ILE A 47 14.74 -0.12 9.23
C ILE A 47 14.56 1.39 9.46
N ILE A 48 15.61 2.09 9.88
CA ILE A 48 15.57 3.55 10.10
C ILE A 48 15.25 4.29 8.80
N TYR A 49 15.81 3.84 7.68
CA TYR A 49 15.54 4.44 6.36
C TYR A 49 14.08 4.23 5.97
N GLN A 50 13.54 3.03 6.15
CA GLN A 50 12.12 2.72 5.89
C GLN A 50 11.18 3.54 6.79
N GLU A 51 11.45 3.63 8.10
CA GLU A 51 10.62 4.40 9.03
C GLU A 51 10.67 5.91 8.78
N LYS A 52 11.85 6.48 8.56
CA LYS A 52 11.99 7.93 8.31
C LYS A 52 11.45 8.34 6.95
N PHE A 53 11.68 7.55 5.90
CA PHE A 53 11.10 7.87 4.59
C PHE A 53 9.58 7.76 4.63
N CYS A 54 8.99 6.74 5.27
CA CYS A 54 7.53 6.62 5.34
C CYS A 54 6.88 7.74 6.18
N ASN A 55 7.47 8.16 7.31
CA ASN A 55 6.89 9.20 8.16
C ASN A 55 7.00 10.63 7.59
N ILE A 56 8.00 10.92 6.73
CA ILE A 56 8.14 12.24 6.12
C ILE A 56 7.03 12.52 5.09
N TYR A 57 6.32 11.51 4.59
CA TYR A 57 5.28 11.69 3.57
C TYR A 57 3.84 11.60 4.09
N THR A 58 3.62 11.33 5.38
CA THR A 58 2.27 11.21 5.96
C THR A 58 1.81 12.41 6.79
N THR A 59 2.64 13.40 7.09
CA THR A 59 2.20 14.60 7.81
C THR A 59 2.89 15.85 7.30
N ASP A 60 2.24 16.52 6.34
CA ASP A 60 2.10 17.98 6.33
C ASP A 60 0.95 18.33 5.38
N LYS A 61 -0.22 18.62 5.96
CA LYS A 61 -1.34 19.22 5.23
C LYS A 61 -0.95 20.66 4.88
N ILE A 62 -0.44 20.87 3.67
CA ILE A 62 -0.50 22.20 3.05
C ILE A 62 -1.95 22.39 2.57
N SER A 63 -2.80 22.93 3.44
CA SER A 63 -4.14 23.39 3.05
C SER A 63 -4.03 24.77 2.42
N LEU A 64 -4.22 24.86 1.10
CA LEU A 64 -4.47 26.14 0.45
C LEU A 64 -5.92 26.55 0.68
N THR A 65 -6.13 27.84 0.87
CA THR A 65 -7.47 28.43 0.90
C THR A 65 -8.10 28.40 -0.50
N LYS A 66 -9.44 28.38 -0.56
CA LYS A 66 -10.20 28.39 -1.83
C LYS A 66 -9.79 29.56 -2.74
N GLU A 67 -9.49 30.71 -2.15
CA GLU A 67 -9.06 31.91 -2.85
C GLU A 67 -7.67 31.75 -3.51
N GLU A 68 -6.74 31.04 -2.86
CA GLU A 68 -5.41 30.74 -3.42
C GLU A 68 -5.52 29.76 -4.59
N VAL A 69 -6.42 28.78 -4.51
CA VAL A 69 -6.69 27.82 -5.60
C VAL A 69 -7.30 28.52 -6.81
N GLU A 70 -8.24 29.43 -6.60
CA GLU A 70 -8.88 30.20 -7.69
C GLU A 70 -7.90 31.17 -8.37
N LYS A 71 -7.02 31.85 -7.61
CA LYS A 71 -5.94 32.68 -8.17
C LYS A 71 -4.93 31.86 -8.97
N LEU A 72 -4.62 30.64 -8.54
CA LEU A 72 -3.70 29.72 -9.24
C LEU A 72 -4.31 29.19 -10.55
N ALA A 73 -5.62 28.90 -10.58
CA ALA A 73 -6.31 28.42 -11.78
C ALA A 73 -6.30 29.47 -12.90
N ILE A 74 -6.52 30.75 -12.57
CA ILE A 74 -6.55 31.87 -13.53
C ILE A 74 -5.17 32.12 -14.18
N VAL A 75 -4.08 31.94 -13.45
CA VAL A 75 -2.72 32.13 -14.00
C VAL A 75 -2.30 30.97 -14.90
N SER A 76 -2.73 29.74 -14.61
CA SER A 76 -2.38 28.56 -15.41
C SER A 76 -2.99 28.55 -16.82
N GLN A 77 -4.23 29.04 -16.97
CA GLN A 77 -4.94 29.06 -18.26
C GLN A 77 -4.41 30.09 -19.25
N LYS A 78 -3.57 31.04 -18.81
CA LYS A 78 -3.09 32.16 -19.63
C LYS A 78 -1.61 32.07 -20.02
N ASN A 79 -0.91 30.97 -19.73
CA ASN A 79 0.55 30.91 -19.91
C ASN A 79 1.00 29.89 -20.99
N PRO A 80 1.32 30.34 -22.23
CA PRO A 80 1.75 29.49 -23.36
C PRO A 80 3.06 28.74 -23.14
N SER A 81 3.85 29.16 -22.15
CA SER A 81 5.15 28.57 -21.80
C SER A 81 5.02 27.14 -21.28
N ILE A 82 3.89 26.80 -20.64
CA ILE A 82 3.58 25.47 -20.11
C ILE A 82 3.53 24.42 -21.23
N GLN A 83 3.06 24.79 -22.43
CA GLN A 83 2.90 23.86 -23.54
C GLN A 83 4.20 23.58 -24.31
N LYS A 84 5.27 24.37 -24.08
CA LYS A 84 6.54 24.24 -24.81
C LYS A 84 7.56 23.32 -24.13
N ASP A 85 7.41 23.05 -22.84
CA ASP A 85 8.33 22.19 -22.09
C ASP A 85 7.95 20.71 -22.29
N LYS A 86 8.62 20.06 -23.25
CA LYS A 86 8.35 18.67 -23.64
C LYS A 86 8.53 17.68 -22.49
N GLU A 87 9.44 17.93 -21.54
CA GLU A 87 9.67 17.02 -20.40
C GLU A 87 8.46 17.03 -19.45
N ILE A 88 7.86 18.21 -19.24
CA ILE A 88 6.69 18.37 -18.37
C ILE A 88 5.44 17.79 -19.02
N VAL A 89 5.27 17.98 -20.33
CA VAL A 89 4.17 17.35 -21.07
C VAL A 89 4.27 15.82 -20.99
N VAL A 90 5.48 15.24 -21.05
CA VAL A 90 5.69 13.80 -20.87
C VAL A 90 5.35 13.35 -19.44
N VAL A 91 5.81 14.08 -18.42
CA VAL A 91 5.49 13.77 -17.01
C VAL A 91 3.98 13.88 -16.75
N LEU A 92 3.32 14.92 -17.25
CA LEU A 92 1.88 15.13 -17.11
C LEU A 92 1.08 14.06 -17.84
N ASN A 93 1.45 13.69 -19.07
CA ASN A 93 0.81 12.60 -19.81
C ASN A 93 0.98 11.26 -19.08
N ASN A 94 2.17 11.00 -18.53
CA ASN A 94 2.42 9.78 -17.75
C ASN A 94 1.63 9.74 -16.44
N ILE A 95 1.40 10.90 -15.80
CA ILE A 95 0.52 11.04 -14.63
C ILE A 95 -0.96 10.86 -15.03
N GLU A 96 -1.36 11.37 -16.20
CA GLU A 96 -2.73 11.27 -16.71
C GLU A 96 -3.11 9.82 -17.06
N ILE A 97 -2.13 9.01 -17.48
CA ILE A 97 -2.29 7.56 -17.72
C ILE A 97 -2.40 6.75 -16.40
N GLN A 98 -2.06 7.32 -15.25
CA GLN A 98 -2.23 6.62 -13.95
C GLN A 98 -3.71 6.47 -13.59
N LYS A 99 -4.14 5.23 -13.35
CA LYS A 99 -5.54 4.91 -12.99
C LYS A 99 -5.96 5.43 -11.60
N ASN A 100 -5.03 5.73 -10.69
CA ASN A 100 -5.35 6.23 -9.35
C ASN A 100 -5.64 7.74 -9.39
N SER A 101 -6.93 8.10 -9.44
CA SER A 101 -7.39 9.50 -9.55
C SER A 101 -6.95 10.39 -8.40
N MET A 102 -6.94 9.89 -7.16
CA MET A 102 -6.57 10.70 -6.00
C MET A 102 -5.06 10.98 -5.92
N PHE A 103 -4.24 10.00 -6.28
CA PHE A 103 -2.79 10.16 -6.39
C PHE A 103 -2.42 11.07 -7.56
N ARG A 104 -3.07 10.85 -8.72
CA ARG A 104 -2.96 11.70 -9.90
C ARG A 104 -3.26 13.15 -9.55
N ASP A 105 -4.36 13.43 -8.86
CA ASP A 105 -4.76 14.81 -8.55
C ASP A 105 -3.80 15.48 -7.54
N LYS A 106 -3.29 14.73 -6.55
CA LYS A 106 -2.28 15.23 -5.59
C LYS A 106 -0.92 15.49 -6.23
N ILE A 107 -0.46 14.62 -7.13
CA ILE A 107 0.78 14.83 -7.87
C ILE A 107 0.61 15.98 -8.86
N LEU A 108 -0.51 16.03 -9.57
CA LEU A 108 -0.81 17.08 -10.52
C LEU A 108 -0.85 18.45 -9.84
N ASP A 109 -1.45 18.56 -8.64
CA ASP A 109 -1.43 19.78 -7.82
C ASP A 109 0.00 20.17 -7.41
N LYS A 110 0.83 19.22 -6.95
CA LYS A 110 2.23 19.47 -6.59
C LYS A 110 3.10 19.88 -7.78
N VAL A 111 2.96 19.20 -8.92
CA VAL A 111 3.69 19.51 -10.17
C VAL A 111 3.29 20.89 -10.68
N LYS A 112 1.99 21.23 -10.66
CA LYS A 112 1.50 22.57 -11.01
C LYS A 112 2.05 23.64 -10.08
N LYS A 113 2.11 23.40 -8.76
CA LYS A 113 2.71 24.32 -7.78
C LYS A 113 4.20 24.54 -8.01
N ILE A 114 4.97 23.46 -8.19
CA ILE A 114 6.42 23.52 -8.45
C ILE A 114 6.68 24.32 -9.73
N TYR A 115 5.91 24.06 -10.79
CA TYR A 115 6.07 24.76 -12.05
C TYR A 115 5.67 26.24 -11.96
N PHE A 116 4.55 26.54 -11.30
CA PHE A 116 4.11 27.91 -11.04
C PHE A 116 5.19 28.73 -10.31
N LEU A 117 5.79 28.16 -9.27
CA LEU A 117 6.91 28.77 -8.57
C LEU A 117 8.10 28.97 -9.51
N SER A 118 8.48 27.97 -10.31
CA SER A 118 9.60 28.11 -11.26
C SER A 118 9.40 29.15 -12.37
N SER A 119 8.15 29.48 -12.69
CA SER A 119 7.82 30.48 -13.71
C SER A 119 7.76 31.92 -13.18
N HIS A 120 7.99 32.12 -11.87
CA HIS A 120 8.10 33.46 -11.30
C HIS A 120 9.44 34.11 -11.67
N PRO A 121 9.46 35.35 -12.18
CA PRO A 121 10.66 36.02 -12.69
C PRO A 121 11.74 36.33 -11.63
N VAL A 122 11.46 36.07 -10.35
CA VAL A 122 12.35 36.34 -9.21
C VAL A 122 13.00 35.05 -8.67
N ILE A 123 12.66 33.87 -9.20
CA ILE A 123 13.28 32.63 -8.74
C ILE A 123 14.65 32.48 -9.40
N ASP A 124 15.69 32.61 -8.57
CA ASP A 124 17.09 32.37 -8.94
C ASP A 124 17.24 31.03 -9.69
N SER A 125 17.91 31.08 -10.84
CA SER A 125 18.32 29.93 -11.65
C SER A 125 18.95 28.78 -10.84
N GLN A 126 19.64 29.08 -9.73
CA GLN A 126 20.19 28.07 -8.83
C GLN A 126 19.13 27.38 -7.97
N LEU A 127 18.09 28.10 -7.55
CA LEU A 127 16.96 27.53 -6.82
C LEU A 127 16.11 26.65 -7.75
N TYR A 128 15.90 27.09 -9.01
CA TYR A 128 15.26 26.27 -10.04
C TYR A 128 16.02 24.97 -10.29
N LYS A 129 17.34 25.04 -10.45
CA LYS A 129 18.20 23.86 -10.60
C LYS A 129 18.14 22.93 -9.39
N LYS A 130 18.17 23.48 -8.16
CA LYS A 130 18.03 22.69 -6.93
C LYS A 130 16.65 22.02 -6.79
N ILE A 131 15.58 22.67 -7.24
CA ILE A 131 14.24 22.08 -7.25
C ILE A 131 14.15 20.99 -8.32
N LYS A 132 14.64 21.23 -9.54
CA LYS A 132 14.67 20.25 -10.63
C LYS A 132 15.52 19.01 -10.27
N ASP A 133 16.69 19.21 -9.67
CA ASP A 133 17.60 18.13 -9.26
C ASP A 133 17.09 17.36 -8.02
N ARG A 134 16.24 17.96 -7.17
CA ARG A 134 15.58 17.28 -6.04
C ARG A 134 14.27 16.60 -6.42
N VAL A 135 13.64 17.04 -7.51
CA VAL A 135 12.41 16.48 -8.06
C VAL A 135 12.77 15.54 -9.21
N VAL A 136 13.73 14.65 -8.97
CA VAL A 136 13.82 13.43 -9.76
C VAL A 136 12.72 12.51 -9.23
N PHE A 137 11.56 12.54 -9.88
CA PHE A 137 10.52 11.52 -9.70
C PHE A 137 11.05 10.21 -10.28
N ASN A 138 11.95 9.55 -9.55
CA ASN A 138 12.23 8.17 -9.84
C ASN A 138 11.05 7.37 -9.28
N ALA A 139 10.14 6.93 -10.15
CA ALA A 139 9.03 6.06 -9.77
C ALA A 139 9.54 4.81 -9.04
N ASP A 140 10.77 4.38 -9.32
CA ASP A 140 11.42 3.24 -8.66
C ASP A 140 11.88 3.56 -7.21
N ASN A 141 11.98 4.85 -6.83
CA ASN A 141 12.36 5.29 -5.49
C ASN A 141 11.15 5.69 -4.61
N PHE A 142 9.93 5.53 -5.09
CA PHE A 142 8.70 5.64 -4.28
C PHE A 142 8.04 4.26 -4.10
N PRO A 143 8.69 3.28 -3.45
CA PRO A 143 8.03 2.01 -3.10
C PRO A 143 6.91 2.20 -2.07
N CYS A 144 6.81 3.40 -1.48
CA CYS A 144 5.81 3.74 -0.49
C CYS A 144 4.58 4.35 -1.17
N LEU A 145 3.44 3.66 -1.08
CA LEU A 145 2.10 4.11 -1.49
C LEU A 145 1.76 4.03 -2.99
N VAL A 146 1.87 2.84 -3.58
CA VAL A 146 0.69 2.36 -4.30
C VAL A 146 -0.18 1.68 -3.26
N VAL A 147 -0.99 2.45 -2.53
CA VAL A 147 -2.10 1.86 -1.80
C VAL A 147 -3.08 1.44 -2.88
N GLU A 148 -2.94 0.20 -3.35
CA GLU A 148 -3.97 -0.42 -4.16
C GLU A 148 -5.27 -0.31 -3.36
N HIS A 149 -6.27 0.33 -3.97
CA HIS A 149 -7.58 0.43 -3.36
C HIS A 149 -8.23 -0.94 -3.50
N TYR A 150 -8.51 -1.56 -2.36
CA TYR A 150 -9.30 -2.77 -2.33
C TYR A 150 -10.75 -2.42 -2.01
N TYR A 151 -11.64 -3.13 -2.66
CA TYR A 151 -13.07 -3.01 -2.52
C TYR A 151 -13.60 -4.33 -1.98
N ILE A 152 -14.55 -4.22 -1.06
CA ILE A 152 -15.42 -5.32 -0.71
C ILE A 152 -16.73 -5.15 -1.48
N ILE A 153 -17.17 -6.21 -2.14
CA ILE A 153 -18.39 -6.21 -2.96
C ILE A 153 -19.24 -7.41 -2.54
N GLY A 154 -20.54 -7.22 -2.37
CA GLY A 154 -21.43 -8.26 -1.89
C GLY A 154 -22.81 -7.76 -1.52
N ASP A 155 -23.55 -8.59 -0.79
CA ASP A 155 -24.88 -8.32 -0.22
C ASP A 155 -24.80 -7.41 1.01
N LEU A 156 -24.06 -6.31 0.88
CA LEU A 156 -23.74 -5.35 1.91
C LEU A 156 -24.76 -4.20 1.93
N PRO A 157 -24.87 -3.41 3.01
CA PRO A 157 -25.83 -2.31 3.09
C PRO A 157 -25.66 -1.31 1.95
N GLY A 158 -26.78 -0.82 1.43
CA GLY A 158 -26.81 0.09 0.27
C GLY A 158 -26.81 -0.63 -1.08
N VAL A 159 -26.54 -1.94 -1.10
CA VAL A 159 -26.61 -2.76 -2.32
C VAL A 159 -28.02 -3.33 -2.45
N THR A 160 -28.88 -2.65 -3.20
CA THR A 160 -30.30 -3.01 -3.34
C THR A 160 -30.58 -3.94 -4.53
N THR A 161 -29.57 -4.24 -5.34
CA THR A 161 -29.70 -5.09 -6.53
C THR A 161 -28.74 -6.25 -6.47
N TRP A 162 -29.20 -7.42 -6.95
CA TRP A 162 -28.37 -8.60 -7.25
C TRP A 162 -27.20 -8.32 -8.21
N ASP A 163 -27.20 -7.14 -8.83
CA ASP A 163 -26.13 -6.61 -9.64
C ASP A 163 -25.04 -5.97 -8.76
N TRP A 164 -24.09 -6.80 -8.32
CA TRP A 164 -22.89 -6.37 -7.60
C TRP A 164 -21.99 -5.41 -8.40
N SER A 165 -22.22 -5.20 -9.70
CA SER A 165 -21.51 -4.15 -10.45
C SER A 165 -22.03 -2.74 -10.13
N LYS A 166 -23.23 -2.64 -9.54
CA LYS A 166 -23.91 -1.40 -9.16
C LYS A 166 -23.95 -1.16 -7.66
N SER A 167 -23.42 -2.07 -6.84
CA SER A 167 -23.23 -1.81 -5.42
C SER A 167 -22.44 -0.52 -5.23
N ASP A 168 -22.85 0.32 -4.28
CA ASP A 168 -22.01 1.39 -3.77
C ASP A 168 -20.66 0.75 -3.40
N LYS A 169 -19.62 1.12 -4.14
CA LYS A 169 -18.31 0.48 -4.09
C LYS A 169 -17.69 0.79 -2.74
N LEU A 170 -17.64 -0.20 -1.84
CA LEU A 170 -17.16 -0.01 -0.48
C LEU A 170 -15.64 -0.06 -0.47
N VAL A 171 -15.04 1.13 -0.47
CA VAL A 171 -13.59 1.32 -0.40
C VAL A 171 -13.11 0.92 0.99
N MET A 172 -12.18 -0.04 1.06
CA MET A 172 -11.48 -0.35 2.30
C MET A 172 -10.45 0.75 2.62
N THR A 173 -10.25 1.02 3.90
CA THR A 173 -9.29 2.02 4.38
C THR A 173 -7.97 1.35 4.73
N ALA A 174 -6.84 1.92 4.31
CA ALA A 174 -5.53 1.39 4.65
C ALA A 174 -5.32 1.41 6.17
N LYS A 175 -5.01 0.24 6.72
CA LYS A 175 -4.63 0.05 8.13
C LYS A 175 -3.11 -0.03 8.29
N SER A 176 -2.44 -0.67 7.33
CA SER A 176 -0.98 -0.73 7.23
C SER A 176 -0.57 -0.82 5.75
N ALA A 177 0.72 -1.05 5.48
CA ALA A 177 1.21 -1.26 4.11
C ALA A 177 0.61 -2.50 3.44
N THR A 178 0.15 -3.49 4.21
CA THR A 178 -0.37 -4.77 3.70
C THR A 178 -1.77 -5.08 4.20
N GLU A 179 -2.38 -4.21 5.00
CA GLU A 179 -3.70 -4.43 5.57
C GLU A 179 -4.66 -3.29 5.23
N GLN A 180 -5.87 -3.67 4.89
CA GLN A 180 -6.99 -2.79 4.63
C GLN A 180 -8.14 -3.18 5.56
N GLU A 181 -8.90 -2.18 6.02
CA GLU A 181 -9.98 -2.36 6.97
C GLU A 181 -11.30 -1.76 6.46
N TRP A 182 -12.40 -2.47 6.69
CA TRP A 182 -13.75 -1.95 6.48
C TRP A 182 -14.68 -2.38 7.60
N THR A 183 -15.60 -1.49 7.98
CA THR A 183 -16.55 -1.72 9.08
C THR A 183 -17.97 -1.83 8.53
N TYR A 184 -18.68 -2.87 8.93
CA TYR A 184 -20.07 -3.15 8.58
C TYR A 184 -20.97 -3.16 9.82
N LYS A 185 -22.00 -2.31 9.84
CA LYS A 185 -23.08 -2.40 10.82
C LYS A 185 -24.27 -3.16 10.26
N ALA A 186 -24.55 -4.34 10.81
CA ALA A 186 -25.64 -5.19 10.35
C ALA A 186 -27.02 -4.62 10.72
N THR A 187 -27.88 -4.46 9.71
CA THR A 187 -29.25 -3.95 9.88
C THR A 187 -30.29 -5.05 10.09
N GLU A 188 -29.91 -6.30 9.81
CA GLU A 188 -30.74 -7.50 9.93
C GLU A 188 -29.87 -8.73 10.21
N THR A 189 -30.47 -9.79 10.76
CA THR A 189 -29.81 -11.08 10.97
C THR A 189 -29.95 -11.89 9.69
N LYS A 190 -28.83 -12.17 9.01
CA LYS A 190 -28.80 -12.94 7.76
C LYS A 190 -27.41 -13.50 7.49
N THR A 191 -27.30 -14.33 6.46
CA THR A 191 -25.98 -14.62 5.86
C THR A 191 -25.76 -13.64 4.72
N ILE A 192 -24.64 -12.93 4.74
CA ILE A 192 -24.19 -12.08 3.63
C ILE A 192 -23.22 -12.85 2.75
N GLU A 193 -23.28 -12.60 1.45
CA GLU A 193 -22.28 -13.05 0.48
C GLU A 193 -21.38 -11.88 0.05
N PHE A 194 -20.08 -12.11 -0.08
CA PHE A 194 -19.14 -11.07 -0.49
C PHE A 194 -17.86 -11.62 -1.14
N LYS A 195 -17.12 -10.74 -1.81
CA LYS A 195 -15.79 -10.96 -2.39
C LYS A 195 -14.96 -9.67 -2.30
N PHE A 196 -13.68 -9.79 -2.61
CA PHE A 196 -12.76 -8.65 -2.70
C PHE A 196 -12.23 -8.47 -4.11
N THR A 197 -12.02 -7.22 -4.48
CA THR A 197 -11.40 -6.85 -5.76
C THR A 197 -10.54 -5.61 -5.63
N ASN A 198 -9.56 -5.45 -6.52
CA ASN A 198 -8.83 -4.19 -6.68
C ASN A 198 -9.42 -3.30 -7.79
N ASP A 199 -10.41 -3.82 -8.53
CA ASP A 199 -11.14 -3.08 -9.55
C ASP A 199 -12.65 -3.28 -9.38
N PRO A 200 -13.40 -2.20 -9.14
CA PRO A 200 -14.81 -2.33 -8.88
C PRO A 200 -15.67 -2.53 -10.15
N SER A 201 -15.10 -2.62 -11.36
CA SER A 201 -15.81 -3.08 -12.56
C SER A 201 -15.75 -4.59 -12.79
N TRP A 202 -15.07 -5.35 -11.91
CA TRP A 202 -14.79 -6.79 -12.07
C TRP A 202 -13.90 -7.15 -13.28
N ASP A 203 -13.38 -6.16 -13.99
CA ASP A 203 -12.34 -6.28 -15.02
C ASP A 203 -10.92 -6.27 -14.44
N GLY A 204 -10.81 -6.14 -13.12
CA GLY A 204 -9.56 -6.18 -12.37
C GLY A 204 -8.89 -7.54 -12.33
N THR A 205 -7.60 -7.51 -11.99
CA THR A 205 -6.78 -8.71 -11.82
C THR A 205 -7.10 -9.47 -10.53
N ILE A 206 -7.61 -8.78 -9.50
CA ILE A 206 -7.91 -9.39 -8.21
C ILE A 206 -9.42 -9.64 -8.13
N ASN A 207 -9.80 -10.90 -8.17
CA ASN A 207 -11.14 -11.37 -7.84
C ASN A 207 -10.98 -12.46 -6.78
N ALA A 208 -11.08 -12.07 -5.52
CA ALA A 208 -10.72 -12.90 -4.37
C ALA A 208 -11.98 -13.36 -3.62
N GLY A 209 -12.07 -14.66 -3.36
CA GLY A 209 -13.19 -15.24 -2.60
C GLY A 209 -12.89 -16.67 -2.13
N ALA A 210 -13.93 -17.48 -1.99
CA ALA A 210 -13.82 -18.88 -1.57
C ALA A 210 -13.26 -19.78 -2.70
N ALA A 211 -12.68 -20.91 -2.32
CA ALA A 211 -12.15 -21.90 -3.26
C ALA A 211 -13.26 -22.70 -3.97
N SER A 212 -14.36 -22.99 -3.25
CA SER A 212 -15.56 -23.64 -3.77
C SER A 212 -16.80 -23.12 -3.03
N ASP A 213 -17.98 -23.51 -3.51
CA ASP A 213 -19.30 -23.22 -2.95
C ASP A 213 -19.77 -24.27 -1.93
N ASP A 214 -18.89 -25.23 -1.61
CA ASP A 214 -19.15 -26.27 -0.62
C ASP A 214 -19.41 -25.65 0.77
N PRO A 215 -20.44 -26.14 1.50
CA PRO A 215 -20.68 -25.75 2.88
C PRO A 215 -19.43 -25.94 3.74
N GLY A 216 -19.12 -24.96 4.60
CA GLY A 216 -17.91 -24.95 5.43
C GLY A 216 -16.65 -24.49 4.71
N VAL A 217 -16.58 -24.56 3.37
CA VAL A 217 -15.47 -23.97 2.60
C VAL A 217 -15.69 -22.48 2.42
N GLN A 218 -16.87 -22.04 1.99
CA GLN A 218 -17.15 -20.60 1.79
C GLN A 218 -17.41 -19.81 3.09
N ASP A 219 -17.57 -20.50 4.22
CA ASP A 219 -18.00 -19.88 5.48
C ASP A 219 -16.83 -19.24 6.23
N VAL A 220 -16.87 -17.91 6.33
CA VAL A 220 -15.91 -17.13 7.11
C VAL A 220 -16.27 -17.23 8.59
N LYS A 221 -15.34 -17.75 9.39
CA LYS A 221 -15.47 -17.86 10.85
C LYS A 221 -14.92 -16.61 11.52
N LEU A 222 -15.67 -16.05 12.48
CA LEU A 222 -15.23 -14.89 13.23
C LEU A 222 -13.89 -15.14 13.95
N GLY A 223 -13.02 -14.14 13.92
CA GLY A 223 -11.69 -14.15 14.55
C GLY A 223 -10.67 -15.06 13.87
N THR A 224 -11.03 -15.77 12.79
CA THR A 224 -10.13 -16.68 12.09
C THR A 224 -9.77 -16.12 10.72
N ALA A 225 -8.48 -16.14 10.38
CA ALA A 225 -8.03 -15.76 9.05
C ALA A 225 -8.50 -16.79 8.02
N TYR A 226 -9.19 -16.31 6.99
CA TYR A 226 -9.65 -17.09 5.86
C TYR A 226 -8.75 -16.85 4.66
N ILE A 227 -8.12 -17.91 4.12
CA ILE A 227 -7.27 -17.83 2.92
C ILE A 227 -8.15 -17.86 1.67
N MET A 228 -8.04 -16.82 0.84
CA MET A 228 -8.86 -16.68 -0.35
C MET A 228 -8.21 -17.27 -1.59
N THR A 229 -9.05 -17.67 -2.54
CA THR A 229 -8.67 -18.05 -3.90
C THR A 229 -8.82 -16.86 -4.83
N LEU A 230 -7.85 -16.66 -5.71
CA LEU A 230 -7.83 -15.58 -6.71
C LEU A 230 -8.37 -16.04 -8.06
N GLY A 231 -8.89 -15.07 -8.81
CA GLY A 231 -9.30 -15.22 -10.20
C GLY A 231 -10.81 -15.39 -10.40
N GLY A 232 -11.24 -15.34 -11.66
CA GLY A 232 -12.66 -15.35 -12.02
C GLY A 232 -13.44 -16.61 -11.60
N GLY A 233 -12.75 -17.70 -11.25
CA GLY A 233 -13.35 -18.94 -10.77
C GLY A 233 -13.64 -18.99 -9.27
N SER A 234 -13.15 -18.01 -8.48
CA SER A 234 -13.40 -17.99 -7.04
C SER A 234 -14.88 -17.80 -6.73
N LYS A 235 -15.33 -18.39 -5.63
CA LYS A 235 -16.74 -18.34 -5.18
C LYS A 235 -16.96 -17.23 -4.16
N ASN A 236 -18.21 -16.98 -3.82
CA ASN A 236 -18.56 -15.99 -2.81
C ASN A 236 -18.15 -16.49 -1.42
N LEU A 237 -17.66 -15.59 -0.57
CA LEU A 237 -17.51 -15.84 0.86
C LEU A 237 -18.85 -15.62 1.55
N LYS A 238 -19.10 -16.34 2.64
CA LYS A 238 -20.32 -16.25 3.44
C LYS A 238 -20.00 -15.88 4.87
N LEU A 239 -20.79 -14.97 5.44
CA LEU A 239 -20.71 -14.63 6.86
C LEU A 239 -22.12 -14.51 7.43
N ALA A 240 -22.40 -15.28 8.48
CA ALA A 240 -23.59 -15.08 9.30
C ALA A 240 -23.41 -13.83 10.17
N VAL A 241 -24.29 -12.85 9.98
CA VAL A 241 -24.31 -11.61 10.76
C VAL A 241 -25.59 -11.52 11.57
N THR A 242 -25.48 -10.91 12.76
CA THR A 242 -26.60 -10.66 13.65
C THR A 242 -26.98 -9.18 13.59
N LYS A 243 -28.28 -8.89 13.57
CA LYS A 243 -28.81 -7.53 13.60
C LYS A 243 -28.19 -6.72 14.74
N ASP A 244 -27.92 -5.44 14.46
CA ASP A 244 -27.38 -4.44 15.40
C ASP A 244 -25.95 -4.70 15.87
N LYS A 245 -25.26 -5.70 15.31
CA LYS A 245 -23.82 -5.95 15.53
C LYS A 245 -22.96 -5.23 14.50
N GLU A 246 -21.73 -4.89 14.91
CA GLU A 246 -20.71 -4.32 14.06
C GLU A 246 -19.62 -5.36 13.78
N TYR A 247 -19.21 -5.46 12.50
CA TYR A 247 -18.20 -6.37 12.02
C TYR A 247 -17.07 -5.61 11.36
N VAL A 248 -15.83 -5.95 11.70
CA VAL A 248 -14.63 -5.39 11.08
C VAL A 248 -13.99 -6.43 10.18
N PHE A 249 -13.86 -6.09 8.92
CA PHE A 249 -13.18 -6.88 7.90
C PHE A 249 -11.77 -6.35 7.76
N VAL A 250 -10.77 -7.21 7.99
CA VAL A 250 -9.36 -6.92 7.75
C VAL A 250 -8.88 -7.79 6.60
N LEU A 251 -8.63 -7.16 5.45
CA LEU A 251 -8.00 -7.78 4.30
C LEU A 251 -6.48 -7.63 4.45
N ASN A 252 -5.76 -8.75 4.45
CA ASN A 252 -4.31 -8.79 4.48
C ASN A 252 -3.79 -9.33 3.13
N VAL A 253 -2.98 -8.52 2.46
CA VAL A 253 -2.38 -8.77 1.14
C VAL A 253 -0.85 -8.86 1.21
N ALA A 254 -0.28 -9.20 2.37
CA ALA A 254 1.15 -9.40 2.52
C ALA A 254 1.68 -10.52 1.59
N ASP A 255 0.87 -11.56 1.35
CA ASP A 255 1.06 -12.51 0.26
C ASP A 255 -0.03 -12.28 -0.79
N THR A 256 0.33 -11.57 -1.86
CA THR A 256 -0.60 -11.23 -2.95
C THR A 256 -1.07 -12.44 -3.74
N SER A 257 -0.43 -13.61 -3.60
CA SER A 257 -0.89 -14.86 -4.23
C SER A 257 -1.94 -15.61 -3.39
N LYS A 258 -2.00 -15.31 -2.09
CA LYS A 258 -2.89 -15.96 -1.11
C LYS A 258 -3.38 -14.94 -0.07
N PRO A 259 -4.13 -13.91 -0.50
CA PRO A 259 -4.62 -12.92 0.44
C PRO A 259 -5.58 -13.55 1.44
N THR A 260 -5.63 -12.97 2.64
CA THR A 260 -6.51 -13.45 3.71
C THR A 260 -7.47 -12.38 4.16
N VAL A 261 -8.67 -12.79 4.58
CA VAL A 261 -9.60 -11.91 5.29
C VAL A 261 -9.81 -12.43 6.71
N THR A 262 -9.77 -11.53 7.69
CA THR A 262 -10.21 -11.81 9.06
C THR A 262 -11.42 -10.93 9.36
N VAL A 263 -12.46 -11.52 9.95
CA VAL A 263 -13.65 -10.76 10.37
C VAL A 263 -13.84 -10.87 11.87
N THR A 264 -13.98 -9.75 12.57
CA THR A 264 -14.24 -9.73 14.03
C THR A 264 -15.53 -8.98 14.34
N GLU A 265 -16.31 -9.49 15.28
CA GLU A 265 -17.42 -8.73 15.88
C GLU A 265 -16.87 -7.74 16.91
N LYS A 266 -17.45 -6.54 16.96
CA LYS A 266 -17.16 -5.49 17.95
C LYS A 266 -18.25 -5.38 19.02
#